data_AF-A0A950UL50-F1
#
_entry.id   AF-A0A950UL50-F1
#
_cell.length_a   1.000
_cell.length_b   1.000
_cell.length_c   1.000
_cell.angle_alpha   90.00
_cell.angle_beta   90.00
_cell.angle_gamma   90.00
#
_symmetry.space_group_name_H-M   'P 1'
#
loop_
_entity.id
_entity.type
_entity.pdbx_description
1 polymer ?
#
loop_
_entity_poly.entity_id
_entity_poly.type
_entity_poly.pdbx_seq_one_letter_code
_entity_poly.pdbx_strand_id
1 'polypeptide(L)'
;MADLKTESASLSDGASKMSRASDPLAQPLGDFKSASNDLSAFGALGSLLSATGQIRDGMDQLTSIVSALHGEWQAEGKAMEDVGKVLDQVDEMLRDEAAKRQG
;
A
#
# COMPACT_ATOMS: atom_id res chain seq x y z
N MET A 1 -0.52 30.24 -10.92
CA MET A 1 -1.28 29.18 -10.21
C MET A 1 -0.88 27.90 -10.90
N ALA A 2 -0.18 26.99 -10.21
CA ALA A 2 -0.07 25.63 -10.71
C ALA A 2 -1.50 25.12 -10.89
N ASP A 3 -1.78 24.48 -12.02
CA ASP A 3 -3.13 24.02 -12.36
C ASP A 3 -3.52 22.92 -11.36
N LEU A 4 -4.40 23.24 -10.40
CA LEU A 4 -4.85 22.33 -9.34
C LEU A 4 -5.37 21.01 -9.92
N LYS A 5 -5.94 21.06 -11.13
CA LYS A 5 -6.38 19.90 -11.89
C LYS A 5 -5.22 19.00 -12.32
N THR A 6 -4.09 19.59 -12.69
CA THR A 6 -2.86 18.85 -13.03
C THR A 6 -2.28 18.17 -11.78
N GLU A 7 -2.33 18.84 -10.62
CA GLU A 7 -1.90 18.24 -9.34
C GLU A 7 -2.82 17.11 -8.88
N SER A 8 -4.14 17.29 -8.96
CA SER A 8 -5.15 16.24 -8.67
C SER A 8 -4.95 15.00 -9.55
N ALA A 9 -4.77 15.19 -10.87
CA ALA A 9 -4.52 14.09 -11.80
C ALA A 9 -3.22 13.33 -11.47
N SER A 10 -2.17 14.05 -11.06
CA SER A 10 -0.90 13.45 -10.66
C SER A 10 -1.03 12.63 -9.38
N LEU A 11 -1.82 13.09 -8.41
CA LEU A 11 -2.11 12.37 -7.17
C LEU A 11 -2.93 11.10 -7.43
N SER A 12 -3.94 11.18 -8.31
CA SER A 12 -4.76 10.03 -8.71
C SER A 12 -3.95 8.94 -9.43
N ASP A 13 -3.01 9.34 -10.31
CA ASP A 13 -2.08 8.42 -10.96
C ASP A 13 -1.11 7.78 -9.93
N GLY A 14 -0.59 8.57 -8.98
CA GLY A 14 0.23 8.08 -7.87
C GLY A 14 -0.49 7.05 -7.00
N ALA A 15 -1.71 7.35 -6.57
CA ALA A 15 -2.58 6.44 -5.80
C ALA A 15 -2.80 5.11 -6.53
N SER A 16 -3.13 5.19 -7.83
CA SER A 16 -3.35 4.02 -8.68
C SER A 16 -2.09 3.15 -8.79
N LYS A 17 -0.91 3.76 -8.90
CA LYS A 17 0.38 3.05 -8.95
C LYS A 17 0.71 2.38 -7.62
N MET A 18 0.44 3.04 -6.49
CA MET A 18 0.67 2.46 -5.16
C MET A 18 -0.25 1.28 -4.89
N SER A 19 -1.54 1.40 -5.22
CA SER A 19 -2.48 0.28 -5.15
C SER A 19 -1.98 -0.93 -5.97
N ARG A 20 -1.59 -0.70 -7.23
CA ARG A 20 -1.08 -1.76 -8.12
C ARG A 20 0.27 -2.33 -7.69
N ALA A 21 1.10 -1.57 -6.99
CA ALA A 21 2.36 -2.07 -6.44
C ALA A 21 2.13 -2.99 -5.23
N SER A 22 1.00 -2.80 -4.52
CA SER A 22 0.64 -3.57 -3.35
C SER A 22 0.04 -4.95 -3.69
N ASP A 23 -0.74 -5.06 -4.78
CA ASP A 23 -1.45 -6.30 -5.16
C ASP A 23 -0.54 -7.53 -5.40
N PRO A 24 0.61 -7.42 -6.10
CA PRO A 24 1.47 -8.56 -6.38
C PRO A 24 2.16 -9.13 -5.13
N LEU A 25 2.15 -8.40 -4.00
CA LEU A 25 2.76 -8.86 -2.75
C LEU A 25 1.83 -9.78 -1.95
N ALA A 26 0.52 -9.71 -2.16
CA ALA A 26 -0.46 -10.44 -1.35
C ALA A 26 -0.34 -11.97 -1.51
N GLN A 27 -0.20 -12.46 -2.75
CA GLN A 27 -0.09 -13.89 -3.03
C GLN A 27 1.25 -14.48 -2.54
N PRO A 28 2.42 -13.90 -2.86
CA PRO A 28 3.70 -14.36 -2.32
C PRO A 28 3.76 -14.34 -0.78
N LEU A 29 3.14 -13.34 -0.13
CA LEU A 29 3.00 -13.30 1.33
C LEU A 29 2.23 -14.51 1.87
N GLY A 30 1.13 -14.89 1.20
CA GLY A 30 0.35 -16.07 1.56
C GLY A 30 1.14 -17.36 1.39
N ASP A 31 1.80 -17.53 0.25
CA ASP A 31 2.61 -18.71 -0.07
C ASP A 31 3.78 -18.87 0.92
N PHE A 32 4.45 -17.76 1.24
CA PHE A 32 5.55 -17.74 2.20
C PHE A 32 5.12 -18.08 3.62
N LYS A 33 3.95 -17.58 4.06
CA LYS A 33 3.35 -17.92 5.35
C LYS A 33 2.96 -19.40 5.42
N SER A 34 2.46 -19.97 4.31
CA SER A 34 2.17 -21.41 4.23
C SER A 34 3.44 -22.25 4.39
N ALA A 35 4.53 -21.87 3.70
CA ALA A 35 5.82 -22.57 3.81
C ALA A 35 6.42 -22.49 5.23
N SER A 36 6.23 -21.37 5.94
CA SER A 36 6.62 -21.21 7.36
C SER A 36 5.89 -22.23 8.26
N ASN A 37 4.62 -22.50 7.99
CA ASN A 37 3.85 -23.51 8.72
C ASN A 37 4.33 -24.94 8.41
N ASP A 38 4.69 -25.25 7.17
CA ASP A 38 5.20 -26.58 6.79
C ASP A 38 6.56 -26.89 7.45
N LEU A 39 7.43 -25.89 7.62
CA LEU A 39 8.67 -26.02 8.39
C LEU A 39 8.39 -26.45 9.85
N SER A 40 7.29 -26.00 10.45
CA SER A 40 6.89 -26.43 11.79
C SER A 40 6.52 -27.92 11.86
N ALA A 41 6.07 -28.51 10.75
CA ALA A 41 5.69 -29.92 10.70
C ALA A 41 6.89 -30.89 10.73
N PHE A 42 8.12 -30.42 10.48
CA PHE A 42 9.35 -31.24 10.43
C PHE A 42 10.06 -31.45 11.78
N GLY A 43 9.42 -31.15 12.91
CA GLY A 43 10.03 -30.98 14.24
C GLY A 43 10.65 -32.19 14.96
N ALA A 44 11.47 -33.04 14.34
CA ALA A 44 12.01 -34.25 15.00
C ALA A 44 13.56 -34.34 15.18
N LEU A 45 14.37 -33.35 14.81
CA LEU A 45 15.84 -33.42 14.96
C LEU A 45 16.44 -32.14 15.56
N GLY A 46 16.95 -32.19 16.80
CA GLY A 46 17.23 -31.03 17.67
C GLY A 46 18.12 -29.88 17.13
N SER A 47 19.14 -30.14 16.31
CA SER A 47 19.97 -29.08 15.69
C SER A 47 19.30 -28.46 14.46
N LEU A 48 18.59 -29.29 13.69
CA LEU A 48 17.69 -28.84 12.63
C LEU A 48 16.54 -28.02 13.22
N LEU A 49 16.00 -28.39 14.38
CA LEU A 49 14.89 -27.71 15.06
C LEU A 49 15.21 -26.25 15.43
N SER A 50 16.40 -25.98 15.97
CA SER A 50 16.82 -24.62 16.30
C SER A 50 16.97 -23.73 15.05
N ALA A 51 17.62 -24.26 14.00
CA ALA A 51 17.74 -23.56 12.72
C ALA A 51 16.38 -23.35 12.05
N THR A 52 15.50 -24.36 12.10
CA THR A 52 14.13 -24.30 11.56
C THR A 52 13.29 -23.27 12.32
N GLY A 53 13.42 -23.20 13.65
CA GLY A 53 12.75 -22.19 14.49
C GLY A 53 13.22 -20.76 14.18
N GLN A 54 14.53 -20.53 14.07
CA GLN A 54 15.07 -19.21 13.70
C GLN A 54 14.64 -18.77 12.29
N ILE A 55 14.64 -19.71 11.34
CA ILE A 55 14.15 -19.45 9.98
C ILE A 55 12.67 -19.08 10.03
N ARG A 56 11.86 -19.84 10.78
CA ARG A 56 10.42 -19.58 10.94
C ARG A 56 10.15 -18.19 11.51
N ASP A 57 10.82 -17.85 12.60
CA ASP A 57 10.63 -16.56 13.27
C ASP A 57 11.05 -15.40 12.34
N GLY A 58 12.12 -15.59 11.55
CA GLY A 58 12.54 -14.63 10.52
C GLY A 58 11.51 -14.50 9.39
N MET A 59 10.92 -15.62 8.95
CA MET A 59 9.84 -15.62 7.96
C MET A 59 8.59 -14.90 8.50
N ASP A 60 8.21 -15.15 9.74
CA ASP A 60 7.05 -14.49 10.35
C ASP A 60 7.28 -12.97 10.50
N GLN A 61 8.49 -12.55 10.89
CA GLN A 61 8.86 -11.14 10.95
C GLN A 61 8.84 -10.47 9.57
N LEU A 62 9.42 -11.10 8.54
CA LEU A 62 9.38 -10.59 7.17
C LEU A 62 7.95 -10.48 6.66
N THR A 63 7.12 -11.49 6.92
CA THR A 63 5.69 -11.48 6.57
C THR A 63 4.98 -10.30 7.23
N SER A 64 5.25 -10.06 8.51
CA SER A 64 4.65 -8.95 9.26
C SER A 64 5.09 -7.59 8.69
N ILE A 65 6.37 -7.42 8.37
CA ILE A 65 6.92 -6.17 7.81
C ILE A 65 6.30 -5.90 6.43
N VAL A 66 6.28 -6.89 5.54
CA VAL A 66 5.74 -6.74 4.19
C VAL A 66 4.21 -6.51 4.23
N SER A 67 3.49 -7.14 5.17
CA SER A 67 2.06 -6.89 5.38
C SER A 67 1.80 -5.46 5.88
N ALA A 68 2.64 -4.94 6.77
CA ALA A 68 2.55 -3.56 7.24
C ALA A 68 2.80 -2.56 6.09
N LEU A 69 3.85 -2.79 5.30
CA LEU A 69 4.16 -2.01 4.09
C LEU A 69 3.01 -2.03 3.07
N HIS A 70 2.40 -3.20 2.82
CA HIS A 70 1.22 -3.30 1.96
C HIS A 70 0.05 -2.44 2.48
N GLY A 71 -0.21 -2.48 3.79
CA GLY A 71 -1.24 -1.65 4.43
C GLY A 71 -0.93 -0.15 4.35
N GLU A 72 0.31 0.25 4.57
CA GLU A 72 0.76 1.64 4.45
C GLU A 72 0.60 2.16 3.02
N TRP A 73 0.98 1.38 2.01
CA TRP A 73 0.80 1.78 0.61
C TRP A 73 -0.67 1.92 0.21
N GLN A 74 -1.57 1.07 0.73
CA GLN A 74 -3.00 1.27 0.51
C GLN A 74 -3.51 2.54 1.21
N ALA A 75 -3.07 2.79 2.44
CA ALA A 75 -3.49 3.97 3.21
C ALA A 75 -3.01 5.27 2.56
N GLU A 76 -1.75 5.30 2.10
CA GLU A 76 -1.16 6.46 1.43
C GLU A 76 -1.78 6.66 0.04
N GLY A 77 -2.05 5.58 -0.71
CA GLY A 77 -2.80 5.68 -1.96
C GLY A 77 -4.20 6.28 -1.75
N LYS A 78 -4.93 5.87 -0.71
CA LYS A 78 -6.22 6.45 -0.35
C LYS A 78 -6.10 7.93 0.05
N ALA A 79 -5.08 8.29 0.83
CA ALA A 79 -4.86 9.68 1.21
C ALA A 79 -4.59 10.58 -0.02
N MET A 80 -3.82 10.10 -0.99
CA MET A 80 -3.59 10.82 -2.26
C MET A 80 -4.87 11.00 -3.06
N GLU A 81 -5.75 9.99 -3.10
CA GLU A 81 -7.06 10.09 -3.76
C GLU A 81 -7.96 11.13 -3.06
N ASP A 82 -8.00 11.13 -1.73
CA ASP A 82 -8.80 12.07 -0.94
C ASP A 82 -8.30 13.52 -1.11
N VAL A 83 -6.98 13.73 -1.13
CA VAL A 83 -6.39 15.05 -1.43
C VAL A 83 -6.74 15.50 -2.85
N GLY A 84 -6.65 14.60 -3.84
CA GLY A 84 -7.05 14.90 -5.22
C GLY A 84 -8.50 15.39 -5.33
N LYS A 85 -9.43 14.70 -4.66
CA LYS A 85 -10.86 15.11 -4.61
C LYS A 85 -11.05 16.51 -4.01
N VAL A 86 -10.30 16.84 -2.96
CA VAL A 86 -10.36 18.18 -2.35
C VAL A 86 -9.83 19.24 -3.32
N LEU A 87 -8.73 18.97 -4.03
CA LEU A 87 -8.20 19.89 -5.04
C LEU A 87 -9.20 20.13 -6.18
N ASP A 88 -9.89 19.08 -6.65
CA ASP A 88 -10.93 19.20 -7.67
C ASP A 88 -12.10 20.08 -7.20
N GLN A 89 -12.55 19.91 -5.95
CA GLN A 89 -13.60 20.76 -5.36
C GLN A 89 -13.17 22.22 -5.25
N VAL A 90 -11.92 22.48 -4.85
CA VAL A 90 -11.38 23.84 -4.77
C VAL A 90 -11.30 24.48 -6.16
N ASP A 91 -10.88 23.72 -7.18
CA ASP A 91 -10.84 24.19 -8.57
C ASP A 91 -12.25 24.54 -9.10
N GLU A 92 -13.26 23.72 -8.79
CA GLU A 92 -14.66 24.00 -9.13
C GLU A 92 -15.18 25.29 -8.47
N MET A 93 -14.94 25.46 -7.16
CA MET A 93 -15.31 26.67 -6.43
C MET A 93 -14.65 27.93 -6.99
N LEU A 94 -13.37 27.85 -7.38
CA LEU A 94 -12.65 28.96 -7.98
C LEU A 94 -13.19 29.31 -9.37
N ARG A 95 -13.57 28.32 -10.18
CA ARG A 95 -14.23 28.55 -11.48
C ARG A 95 -15.59 29.20 -11.32
N ASP A 96 -16.40 28.73 -10.38
CA ASP A 96 -17.72 29.30 -10.08
C ASP A 96 -17.62 30.76 -9.62
N GLU A 97 -16.68 31.06 -8.72
CA GLU A 97 -16.42 32.41 -8.24
C GLU A 97 -15.92 33.33 -9.36
N ALA A 98 -15.05 32.83 -10.24
CA ALA A 98 -14.59 33.58 -11.41
C ALA A 98 -15.72 33.88 -12.39
N ALA A 99 -16.63 32.93 -12.61
CA ALA A 99 -17.81 33.11 -13.46
C ALA A 99 -18.77 34.16 -12.89
N LYS A 100 -19.02 34.14 -11.57
CA LYS A 100 -19.84 35.13 -10.87
C LYS A 100 -19.29 36.56 -10.94
N ARG A 101 -17.98 36.72 -11.07
CA ARG A 101 -17.33 38.04 -11.17
C ARG A 101 -17.32 38.63 -12.58
N GLN A 102 -17.60 37.81 -13.61
CA GLN A 102 -17.59 38.23 -15.01
C GLN A 102 -19.00 38.45 -15.59
N GLY A 103 -20.05 38.01 -14.89
CA GLY A 103 -21.45 38.34 -15.18
C GLY A 103 -21.94 39.51 -14.34
#